data_AF-A0A3B8U7P3-F1
#
_entry.id   AF-A0A3B8U7P3-F1
#
_cell.length_a   1.000
_cell.length_b   1.000
_cell.length_c   1.000
_cell.angle_alpha   90.00
_cell.angle_beta   90.00
_cell.angle_gamma   90.00
#
_symmetry.space_group_name_H-M   'P 1'
#
loop_
_entity.id
_entity.type
_entity.pdbx_description
1 polymer ?
#
loop_
_entity_poly.entity_id
_entity_poly.type
_entity_poly.pdbx_seq_one_letter_code
_entity_poly.pdbx_strand_id
1 'polypeptide(L)'
;RKILQICHSQGAIHVYNALSHSTKEITDRLIVLSIAPAKIITLDLCHQSLKFASKNDLVHLAELLHPSFFASNETGTSERLERILATREDLILLDPHPDAKGLDHEFESPTFKPVLEMYLRAYLENASR
;
A
#
# COMPACT_ATOMS: atom_id res chain seq x y z
N ARG A 1 -18.03 7.70 -10.87
CA ARG A 1 -16.67 8.30 -11.02
C ARG A 1 -15.70 7.59 -10.08
N LYS A 2 -14.53 7.17 -10.58
CA LYS A 2 -13.46 6.60 -9.76
C LYS A 2 -12.61 7.71 -9.13
N ILE A 3 -12.14 7.49 -7.91
CA ILE A 3 -11.38 8.45 -7.09
C ILE A 3 -9.99 7.85 -6.84
N LEU A 4 -8.94 8.61 -7.13
CA LEU A 4 -7.57 8.20 -6.83
C LEU A 4 -7.18 8.66 -5.42
N GLN A 5 -6.80 7.72 -4.57
CA GLN A 5 -6.23 7.96 -3.24
C GLN A 5 -4.76 7.54 -3.27
N ILE A 6 -3.85 8.49 -3.03
CA ILE A 6 -2.43 8.19 -2.85
C ILE A 6 -2.12 8.23 -1.36
N CYS A 7 -1.37 7.25 -0.87
CA CYS A 7 -0.94 7.22 0.53
C CYS A 7 0.49 6.69 0.65
N HIS A 8 1.17 7.14 1.71
CA HIS A 8 2.56 6.82 1.99
C HIS A 8 2.73 6.39 3.44
N SER A 9 3.57 5.37 3.71
CA SER A 9 3.95 4.95 5.05
C SER A 9 2.75 4.80 6.00
N GLN A 10 2.72 5.51 7.13
CA GLN A 10 1.61 5.52 8.09
C GLN A 10 0.28 6.00 7.47
N GLY A 11 0.32 6.83 6.43
CA GLY A 11 -0.87 7.22 5.66
C GLY A 11 -1.64 6.00 5.13
N ALA A 12 -0.94 4.90 4.81
CA ALA A 12 -1.59 3.66 4.39
C ALA A 12 -2.38 2.98 5.53
N ILE A 13 -1.94 3.12 6.80
CA ILE A 13 -2.70 2.63 7.96
C ILE A 13 -4.02 3.41 8.09
N HIS A 14 -3.98 4.72 7.93
CA HIS A 14 -5.17 5.56 8.01
C HIS A 14 -6.17 5.24 6.90
N VAL A 15 -5.69 5.09 5.66
CA VAL A 15 -6.53 4.69 4.53
C VAL A 15 -7.12 3.30 4.75
N TYR A 16 -6.31 2.31 5.15
CA TYR A 16 -6.79 0.96 5.47
C TYR A 16 -7.94 1.00 6.48
N ASN A 17 -7.74 1.66 7.63
CA ASN A 17 -8.76 1.76 8.67
C ASN A 17 -10.03 2.45 8.18
N ALA A 18 -9.91 3.49 7.34
CA ALA A 18 -11.07 4.17 6.76
C ALA A 18 -11.84 3.24 5.79
N LEU A 19 -11.13 2.50 4.93
CA LEU A 19 -11.73 1.59 3.97
C LEU A 19 -12.43 0.42 4.65
N SER A 20 -11.83 -0.17 5.69
CA SER A 20 -12.40 -1.31 6.44
C SER A 20 -13.73 -0.98 7.14
N HIS A 21 -14.02 0.30 7.38
CA HIS A 21 -15.27 0.77 7.99
C HIS A 21 -16.18 1.49 7.00
N SER A 22 -15.82 1.54 5.72
CA SER A 22 -16.62 2.17 4.66
C SER A 22 -17.54 1.15 3.98
N THR A 23 -18.63 1.64 3.40
CA THR A 23 -19.55 0.80 2.62
C THR A 23 -18.92 0.41 1.27
N LYS A 24 -19.37 -0.72 0.68
CA LYS A 24 -18.92 -1.14 -0.66
C LYS A 24 -19.20 -0.10 -1.74
N GLU A 25 -20.32 0.63 -1.63
CA GLU A 25 -20.64 1.74 -2.53
C GLU A 25 -19.52 2.81 -2.58
N ILE A 26 -18.88 3.09 -1.44
CA ILE A 26 -17.76 4.02 -1.34
C ILE A 26 -16.48 3.36 -1.84
N THR A 27 -16.16 2.17 -1.32
CA THR A 27 -14.86 1.52 -1.59
C THR A 27 -14.71 1.07 -3.04
N ASP A 28 -15.80 0.67 -3.70
CA ASP A 28 -15.81 0.29 -5.12
C ASP A 28 -15.59 1.49 -6.06
N ARG A 29 -15.46 2.71 -5.53
CA ARG A 29 -15.06 3.91 -6.28
C ARG A 29 -13.58 4.23 -6.14
N LEU A 30 -12.85 3.62 -5.20
CA LEU A 30 -11.50 4.03 -4.83
C LEU A 30 -10.43 3.22 -5.57
N ILE A 31 -9.55 3.91 -6.26
CA ILE A 31 -8.27 3.38 -6.75
C ILE A 31 -7.22 3.85 -5.75
N VAL A 32 -6.53 2.92 -5.10
CA VAL A 32 -5.57 3.24 -4.05
C VAL A 32 -4.16 2.95 -4.54
N LEU A 33 -3.30 3.98 -4.54
CA LEU A 33 -1.88 3.89 -4.85
C LEU A 33 -1.07 4.10 -3.57
N SER A 34 -0.54 3.01 -3.04
CA SER A 34 0.25 2.98 -1.82
C SER A 34 1.74 2.96 -2.14
N ILE A 35 2.48 3.95 -1.64
CA ILE A 35 3.94 4.04 -1.79
C ILE A 35 4.58 3.79 -0.43
N ALA A 36 5.56 2.88 -0.37
CA ALA A 36 6.24 2.49 0.84
C ALA A 36 5.26 2.27 2.04
N PRO A 37 4.20 1.46 1.88
CA PRO A 37 3.12 1.41 2.87
C PRO A 37 3.55 0.73 4.17
N ALA A 38 3.09 1.28 5.31
CA ALA A 38 3.18 0.60 6.61
C ALA A 38 2.05 -0.43 6.84
N LYS A 39 1.05 -0.45 5.96
CA LYS A 39 -0.09 -1.38 5.97
C LYS A 39 -0.52 -1.70 4.55
N ILE A 40 -0.59 -2.98 4.21
CA ILE A 40 -1.05 -3.37 2.88
C ILE A 40 -2.57 -3.20 2.74
N ILE A 41 -2.98 -2.50 1.68
CA ILE A 41 -4.37 -2.37 1.27
C ILE A 41 -4.67 -3.46 0.23
N THR A 42 -5.68 -4.26 0.50
CA THR A 42 -6.08 -5.42 -0.30
C THR A 42 -7.12 -5.02 -1.35
N LEU A 43 -7.29 -5.85 -2.39
CA LEU A 43 -8.26 -5.59 -3.45
C LEU A 43 -9.72 -5.65 -2.95
N ASP A 44 -10.04 -6.42 -1.91
CA ASP A 44 -11.41 -6.48 -1.36
C ASP A 44 -11.86 -5.15 -0.71
N LEU A 45 -10.89 -4.32 -0.30
CA LEU A 45 -11.11 -3.03 0.36
C LEU A 45 -11.28 -1.85 -0.60
N CYS A 46 -11.10 -2.03 -1.91
CA CYS A 46 -11.20 -0.94 -2.87
C CYS A 46 -11.49 -1.44 -4.30
N HIS A 47 -11.68 -0.54 -5.26
CA HIS A 47 -11.86 -0.94 -6.66
C HIS A 47 -10.57 -1.50 -7.27
N GLN A 48 -9.44 -0.92 -6.90
CA GLN A 48 -8.12 -1.26 -7.42
C GLN A 48 -7.07 -0.88 -6.37
N SER A 49 -6.17 -1.81 -6.05
CA SER A 49 -5.07 -1.59 -5.13
C SER A 49 -3.74 -1.73 -5.87
N LEU A 50 -2.94 -0.66 -5.83
CA LEU A 50 -1.59 -0.57 -6.39
C LEU A 50 -0.64 -0.27 -5.25
N LYS A 51 0.42 -1.06 -5.09
CA LYS A 51 1.28 -0.99 -3.90
C LYS A 51 2.72 -1.23 -4.30
N PHE A 52 3.56 -0.25 -3.98
CA PHE A 52 4.97 -0.22 -4.33
C PHE A 52 5.81 0.03 -3.09
N ALA A 53 6.93 -0.67 -2.96
CA ALA A 53 7.96 -0.37 -1.96
C ALA A 53 9.33 -0.55 -2.61
N SER A 54 10.35 0.08 -2.04
CA SER A 54 11.73 -0.18 -2.45
C SER A 54 12.21 -1.51 -1.88
N LYS A 55 13.08 -2.23 -2.59
CA LYS A 55 13.80 -3.39 -2.00
C LYS A 55 14.69 -2.99 -0.82
N ASN A 56 15.08 -1.71 -0.70
CA ASN A 56 15.83 -1.19 0.44
C ASN A 56 14.95 -0.76 1.62
N ASP A 57 13.63 -0.65 1.41
CA ASP A 57 12.70 -0.23 2.46
C ASP A 57 12.36 -1.40 3.35
N LEU A 58 12.67 -1.33 4.65
CA LEU A 58 12.34 -2.38 5.62
C LEU A 58 11.04 -2.09 6.40
N VAL A 59 10.43 -0.91 6.23
CA VAL A 59 9.24 -0.50 7.00
C VAL A 59 8.05 -1.37 6.65
N HIS A 60 7.91 -1.76 5.38
CA HIS A 60 6.85 -2.70 5.00
C HIS A 60 6.98 -4.05 5.74
N LEU A 61 8.19 -4.48 6.11
CA LEU A 61 8.43 -5.68 6.93
C LEU A 61 8.07 -5.47 8.41
N ALA A 62 8.10 -4.24 8.91
CA ALA A 62 7.69 -3.95 10.28
C ALA A 62 6.21 -4.31 10.53
N GLU A 63 5.34 -4.37 9.52
CA GLU A 63 3.99 -4.91 9.66
C GLU A 63 3.97 -6.38 10.15
N LEU A 64 5.01 -7.16 9.82
CA LEU A 64 5.20 -8.54 10.30
C LEU A 64 5.68 -8.59 11.76
N LEU A 65 6.33 -7.53 12.22
CA LEU A 65 7.02 -7.46 13.53
C LEU A 65 6.29 -6.57 14.55
N HIS A 66 5.28 -5.80 14.13
CA HIS A 66 4.63 -4.79 14.97
C HIS A 66 3.91 -5.43 16.17
N PRO A 67 3.99 -4.86 17.39
CA PRO A 67 3.41 -5.43 18.63
C PRO A 67 1.91 -5.71 18.64
N SER A 68 1.12 -5.35 17.62
CA SER A 68 -0.23 -5.90 17.44
C SER A 68 -0.23 -7.40 17.06
N PHE A 69 0.96 -7.97 16.81
CA PHE A 69 1.27 -9.42 16.80
C PHE A 69 1.56 -9.98 18.20
N PHE A 70 2.06 -9.17 19.14
CA PHE A 70 2.28 -9.54 20.56
C PHE A 70 1.09 -9.21 21.47
N ALA A 71 0.17 -8.34 21.03
CA ALA A 71 -1.17 -8.24 21.57
C ALA A 71 -2.03 -9.39 21.04
N SER A 72 -1.54 -10.62 21.17
CA SER A 72 -2.30 -11.84 21.02
C SER A 72 -3.16 -12.00 22.26
N ASN A 73 -4.37 -11.45 22.22
CA ASN A 73 -5.46 -12.25 22.73
C ASN A 73 -5.91 -13.09 21.53
N GLU A 74 -5.84 -14.40 21.69
CA GLU A 74 -6.22 -15.45 20.74
C GLU A 74 -5.05 -16.12 20.00
N THR A 75 -4.72 -17.28 20.57
CA THR A 75 -4.03 -18.43 20.00
C THR A 75 -4.46 -18.71 18.56
N GLY A 76 -3.56 -18.49 17.59
CA GLY A 76 -3.73 -18.99 16.23
C GLY A 76 -2.89 -18.24 15.18
N THR A 77 -1.79 -18.84 14.74
CA THR A 77 -0.84 -18.27 13.76
C THR A 77 -1.16 -18.56 12.29
N SER A 78 -2.35 -19.07 11.92
CA SER A 78 -2.59 -19.56 10.54
C SER A 78 -3.20 -18.52 9.59
N GLU A 79 -4.46 -18.09 9.75
CA GLU A 79 -5.14 -17.35 8.67
C GLU A 79 -4.73 -15.88 8.49
N ARG A 80 -4.32 -15.20 9.57
CA ARG A 80 -3.95 -13.78 9.52
C ARG A 80 -2.55 -13.61 8.92
N LEU A 81 -1.63 -14.52 9.26
CA LEU A 81 -0.31 -14.56 8.68
C LEU A 81 -0.38 -15.00 7.21
N GLU A 82 -1.16 -16.02 6.88
CA GLU A 82 -1.42 -16.42 5.50
C GLU A 82 -2.01 -15.29 4.67
N ARG A 83 -2.97 -14.52 5.20
CA ARG A 83 -3.48 -13.31 4.53
C ARG A 83 -2.40 -12.25 4.34
N ILE A 84 -1.57 -11.98 5.35
CA ILE A 84 -0.47 -11.01 5.21
C ILE A 84 0.54 -11.47 4.15
N LEU A 85 0.87 -12.77 4.12
CA LEU A 85 1.79 -13.35 3.14
C LEU A 85 1.19 -13.32 1.73
N ALA A 86 -0.06 -13.76 1.56
CA ALA A 86 -0.78 -13.71 0.28
C ALA A 86 -0.95 -12.29 -0.23
N THR A 87 -1.22 -11.32 0.65
CA THR A 87 -1.37 -9.91 0.25
C THR A 87 -0.04 -9.24 -0.12
N ARG A 88 1.09 -9.81 0.32
CA ARG A 88 2.44 -9.35 -0.05
C ARG A 88 2.90 -9.85 -1.42
N GLU A 89 2.32 -10.92 -1.96
CA GLU A 89 2.62 -11.35 -3.34
C GLU A 89 2.29 -10.24 -4.35
N ASP A 90 1.29 -9.43 -4.03
CA ASP A 90 0.88 -8.29 -4.84
C ASP A 90 1.70 -7.00 -4.54
N LEU A 91 2.60 -6.99 -3.54
CA LEU A 91 3.46 -5.83 -3.26
C LEU A 91 4.61 -5.81 -4.27
N ILE A 92 4.64 -4.79 -5.12
CA ILE A 92 5.67 -4.64 -6.13
C ILE A 92 6.91 -4.01 -5.50
N LEU A 93 7.98 -4.79 -5.38
CA LEU A 93 9.28 -4.33 -4.89
C LEU A 93 10.11 -3.76 -6.04
N LEU A 94 10.35 -2.46 -6.00
CA LEU A 94 11.13 -1.71 -6.98
C LEU A 94 12.63 -1.78 -6.65
N ASP A 95 13.45 -1.86 -7.68
CA ASP A 95 14.90 -1.67 -7.52
C ASP A 95 15.18 -0.23 -7.09
N PRO A 96 15.96 -0.01 -6.00
CA PRO A 96 16.29 1.31 -5.52
C PRO A 96 17.04 2.12 -6.58
N HIS A 97 16.68 3.38 -6.75
CA HIS A 97 17.45 4.29 -7.58
C HIS A 97 18.85 4.51 -6.99
N PRO A 98 19.92 4.69 -7.79
CA PRO A 98 21.27 4.95 -7.27
C PRO A 98 21.36 6.16 -6.33
N ASP A 99 20.51 7.17 -6.57
CA ASP A 99 20.42 8.39 -5.75
C ASP A 99 19.42 8.29 -4.58
N ALA A 100 18.83 7.11 -4.35
CA ALA A 100 17.97 6.88 -3.19
C ALA A 100 18.77 6.99 -1.89
N LYS A 101 18.14 7.57 -0.86
CA LYS A 101 18.80 7.83 0.43
C LYS A 101 18.30 6.86 1.50
N GLY A 102 19.21 6.46 2.40
CA GLY A 102 18.86 5.68 3.59
C GLY A 102 18.14 4.38 3.25
N LEU A 103 16.96 4.19 3.84
CA LEU A 103 16.09 3.03 3.59
C LEU A 103 15.24 3.16 2.32
N ASP A 104 15.38 4.24 1.55
CA ASP A 104 14.57 4.48 0.35
C ASP A 104 13.06 4.47 0.65
N HIS A 105 12.70 5.01 1.82
CA HIS A 105 11.34 5.03 2.36
C HIS A 105 10.65 6.39 2.16
N GLU A 106 11.33 7.39 1.59
CA GLU A 106 10.76 8.72 1.38
C GLU A 106 9.80 8.72 0.19
N PHE A 107 8.62 9.33 0.32
CA PHE A 107 7.65 9.43 -0.79
C PHE A 107 8.25 10.12 -2.02
N GLU A 108 9.13 11.10 -1.80
CA GLU A 108 9.81 11.86 -2.86
C GLU A 108 11.01 11.14 -3.47
N SER A 109 11.30 9.90 -3.03
CA SER A 109 12.43 9.15 -3.56
C SER A 109 12.35 9.01 -5.09
N PRO A 110 13.48 9.18 -5.80
CA PRO A 110 13.54 8.96 -7.25
C PRO A 110 13.12 7.54 -7.65
N THR A 111 13.21 6.55 -6.74
CA THR A 111 12.72 5.18 -6.95
C THR A 111 11.23 5.14 -7.32
N PHE A 112 10.39 5.99 -6.71
CA PHE A 112 8.94 5.96 -6.90
C PHE A 112 8.44 6.87 -8.02
N LYS A 113 9.27 7.81 -8.49
CA LYS A 113 8.88 8.80 -9.49
C LYS A 113 8.30 8.17 -10.78
N PRO A 114 8.93 7.14 -11.40
CA PRO A 114 8.40 6.57 -12.64
C PRO A 114 7.01 5.96 -12.47
N VAL A 115 6.78 5.23 -11.37
CA VAL A 115 5.47 4.60 -11.11
C VAL A 115 4.41 5.64 -10.76
N LEU A 116 4.75 6.66 -9.97
CA LEU A 116 3.84 7.75 -9.65
C LEU A 116 3.40 8.50 -10.91
N GLU A 117 4.35 8.88 -11.78
CA GLU A 117 4.05 9.57 -13.04
C GLU A 117 3.17 8.73 -13.96
N MET A 118 3.49 7.44 -14.12
CA MET A 118 2.73 6.53 -14.97
C MET A 118 1.26 6.44 -14.53
N TYR A 119 1.00 6.18 -13.25
CA TYR A 119 -0.37 6.00 -12.75
C TYR A 119 -1.15 7.31 -12.66
N LEU A 120 -0.48 8.42 -12.33
CA LEU A 120 -1.12 9.74 -12.35
C LEU A 120 -1.56 10.12 -13.77
N ARG A 121 -0.70 9.93 -14.77
CA ARG A 121 -1.03 10.19 -16.18
C ARG A 121 -2.19 9.31 -16.64
N ALA A 122 -2.11 8.00 -16.40
CA ALA A 122 -3.17 7.08 -16.75
C ALA A 122 -4.51 7.43 -16.08
N TYR A 123 -4.50 7.89 -14.82
CA TYR A 123 -5.72 8.33 -14.14
C TYR A 123 -6.31 9.59 -14.77
N LEU A 124 -5.48 10.60 -15.09
CA LEU A 124 -5.93 11.86 -15.69
C LEU A 124 -6.51 11.66 -17.11
N GLU A 125 -5.88 10.81 -17.91
CA GLU A 125 -6.37 10.47 -19.26
C GLU A 125 -7.72 9.76 -19.21
N ASN A 126 -7.91 8.83 -18.25
CA ASN A 126 -9.17 8.13 -18.07
C ASN A 126 -10.25 9.00 -17.40
N ALA A 127 -9.87 9.98 -16.57
CA ALA A 127 -10.80 10.92 -15.95
C ALA A 127 -11.35 11.96 -16.94
N SER A 128 -10.70 12.13 -18.10
CA SER A 128 -11.09 13.04 -19.18
C SER A 128 -12.04 12.40 -20.19
N ARG A 129 -12.43 11.14 -19.98
CA ARG A 129 -13.43 10.38 -20.75
C ARG A 129 -14.71 10.20 -19.94
#